data_AF-A0AAV2ICW8-F1
#
_entry.id   AF-A0AAV2ICW8-F1
#
_cell.length_a   1.000
_cell.length_b   1.000
_cell.length_c   1.000
_cell.angle_alpha   90.00
_cell.angle_beta   90.00
_cell.angle_gamma   90.00
#
_symmetry.space_group_name_H-M   'P 1'
#
loop_
_entity.id
_entity.type
_entity.pdbx_description
1 polymer ?
#
loop_
_entity_poly.entity_id
_entity_poly.type
_entity_poly.pdbx_seq_one_letter_code
_entity_poly.pdbx_strand_id
1 'polypeptide(L)'
;MEVHRLLPSHTQDASKAEGQASPQQSIAFQEVLELTQRKLLRHITMYSVSMDLESYPRLILIDLKTNLERPKTTVLSSREAHQRSKVSDDGADASDSKSGSCGGDIKEQAGADDLDKSLPDHPGYEDKSDKYCIRLLCEHEQGWHEAPTCLSFPSKDGAELEDYLKSIAPYVARILAVLKYSKINIPILTTPQGENLRRKLEEWCTRMTPDFQNEYNIILQTVMEEDENRIYGGLKRCHMPNGKILWLCEEHEKSSFTLTEEKYKPQLGQREGLKEIYEMEEEEQMLDDSRPTTSLDVARPDSRAHDRSPQKGTHDDRPSAEVQQIPVKVVSPTSGQVLPRRPNLTRRQTSSRKTTSQACRLM
;
A
#
# COMPACT_ATOMS: atom_id res chain seq x y z
N MET A 1 0.95 8.32 28.02
CA MET A 1 1.89 7.27 28.47
C MET A 1 1.18 6.08 29.14
N GLU A 2 -0.01 5.64 28.69
CA GLU A 2 -0.70 4.46 29.28
C GLU A 2 -0.72 3.21 28.39
N VAL A 3 -0.32 3.32 27.11
CA VAL A 3 -0.38 2.20 26.15
C VAL A 3 0.53 1.03 26.54
N HIS A 4 1.66 1.30 27.20
CA HIS A 4 2.58 0.25 27.63
C HIS A 4 2.00 -0.72 28.66
N ARG A 5 0.93 -0.34 29.40
CA ARG A 5 0.25 -1.27 30.34
C ARG A 5 -0.67 -2.26 29.65
N LEU A 6 -1.05 -2.00 28.40
CA LEU A 6 -1.96 -2.85 27.63
C LEU A 6 -1.23 -3.84 26.71
N LEU A 7 0.08 -3.66 26.53
CA LEU A 7 0.89 -4.58 25.73
C LEU A 7 1.15 -5.85 26.56
N PRO A 8 0.87 -7.05 26.02
CA PRO A 8 1.34 -8.29 26.61
C PRO A 8 2.86 -8.20 26.78
N SER A 9 3.34 -8.33 28.00
CA SER A 9 4.78 -8.34 28.30
C SER A 9 5.38 -9.61 27.69
N HIS A 10 5.94 -9.47 26.50
CA HIS A 10 6.64 -10.55 25.80
C HIS A 10 8.05 -10.73 26.38
N THR A 11 8.14 -10.90 27.70
CA THR A 11 9.39 -11.25 28.39
C THR A 11 9.64 -12.73 28.19
N GLN A 12 10.73 -13.08 27.50
CA GLN A 12 11.18 -14.44 27.19
C GLN A 12 11.66 -15.25 28.42
N ASP A 13 11.29 -14.87 29.65
CA ASP A 13 11.61 -15.64 30.86
C ASP A 13 10.49 -16.64 31.17
N ALA A 14 10.50 -17.71 30.39
CA ALA A 14 9.49 -18.75 30.28
C ALA A 14 9.42 -19.74 31.47
N SER A 15 9.42 -19.30 32.73
CA SER A 15 9.38 -20.29 33.83
C SER A 15 8.48 -20.03 35.04
N LYS A 16 7.71 -18.95 35.14
CA LYS A 16 6.71 -18.85 36.22
C LYS A 16 5.60 -17.83 35.95
N ALA A 17 4.37 -18.35 36.03
CA ALA A 17 3.07 -17.66 35.97
C ALA A 17 2.57 -17.26 34.57
N GLU A 18 1.90 -18.21 33.90
CA GLU A 18 0.90 -17.93 32.88
C GLU A 18 -0.30 -17.21 33.53
N GLY A 19 -0.16 -15.91 33.78
CA GLY A 19 -1.30 -15.06 34.05
C GLY A 19 -2.09 -14.90 32.74
N GLN A 20 -3.18 -15.64 32.56
CA GLN A 20 -4.11 -15.38 31.47
C GLN A 20 -4.52 -13.90 31.54
N ALA A 21 -4.18 -13.14 30.49
CA ALA A 21 -4.66 -11.77 30.34
C ALA A 21 -6.18 -11.76 30.48
N SER A 22 -6.73 -10.77 31.19
CA SER A 22 -8.17 -10.72 31.36
C SER A 22 -8.84 -10.54 29.99
N PRO A 23 -10.05 -11.10 29.74
CA PRO A 23 -10.75 -10.91 28.47
C PRO A 23 -10.94 -9.43 28.09
N GLN A 24 -11.03 -8.54 29.08
CA GLN A 24 -11.10 -7.10 28.85
C GLN A 24 -9.79 -6.52 28.32
N GLN A 25 -8.63 -7.02 28.78
CA GLN A 25 -7.32 -6.59 28.28
C GLN A 25 -7.09 -7.02 26.83
N SER A 26 -7.50 -8.23 26.44
CA SER A 26 -7.35 -8.70 25.07
C SER A 26 -8.22 -7.90 24.09
N ILE A 27 -9.46 -7.57 24.47
CA ILE A 27 -10.34 -6.70 23.68
C ILE A 27 -9.73 -5.30 23.54
N ALA A 28 -9.32 -4.67 24.65
CA ALA A 28 -8.71 -3.33 24.61
C ALA A 28 -7.43 -3.31 23.77
N PHE A 29 -6.62 -4.35 23.84
CA PHE A 29 -5.43 -4.49 23.01
C PHE A 29 -5.78 -4.58 21.52
N GLN A 30 -6.76 -5.42 21.17
CA GLN A 30 -7.24 -5.57 19.79
C GLN A 30 -7.75 -4.24 19.23
N GLU A 31 -8.54 -3.48 20.00
CA GLU A 31 -9.02 -2.15 19.58
C GLU A 31 -7.88 -1.16 19.33
N VAL A 32 -6.83 -1.18 20.18
CA VAL A 32 -5.64 -0.34 20.00
C VAL A 32 -4.85 -0.75 18.75
N LEU A 33 -4.76 -2.04 18.47
CA LEU A 33 -4.10 -2.56 17.27
C LEU A 33 -4.83 -2.10 16.01
N GLU A 34 -6.15 -2.28 15.94
CA GLU A 34 -6.99 -1.84 14.82
C GLU A 34 -6.97 -0.32 14.64
N LEU A 35 -6.95 0.44 15.74
CA LEU A 35 -6.80 1.89 15.67
C LEU A 35 -5.43 2.29 15.10
N THR A 36 -4.37 1.56 15.46
CA THR A 36 -3.01 1.81 14.96
C THR A 36 -2.92 1.50 13.47
N GLN A 37 -3.48 0.36 13.04
CA GLN A 37 -3.60 -0.01 11.63
C GLN A 37 -4.33 1.06 10.82
N ARG A 38 -5.50 1.52 11.28
CA ARG A 38 -6.28 2.58 10.59
C ARG A 38 -5.56 3.91 10.52
N LYS A 39 -4.82 4.29 11.57
CA LYS A 39 -4.00 5.52 11.58
C LYS A 39 -2.86 5.44 10.58
N LEU A 40 -2.13 4.32 10.56
CA LEU A 40 -1.03 4.11 9.62
C LEU A 40 -1.52 4.06 8.18
N LEU A 41 -2.62 3.34 7.90
CA LEU A 41 -3.23 3.32 6.57
C LEU A 41 -3.66 4.73 6.12
N ARG A 42 -4.30 5.52 7.00
CA ARG A 42 -4.64 6.92 6.69
C ARG A 42 -3.42 7.75 6.32
N HIS A 43 -2.32 7.58 7.08
CA HIS A 43 -1.08 8.30 6.84
C HIS A 43 -0.50 7.96 5.47
N ILE A 44 -0.46 6.67 5.10
CA ILE A 44 -0.04 6.21 3.77
C ILE A 44 -0.99 6.75 2.68
N THR A 45 -2.31 6.72 2.90
CA THR A 45 -3.29 7.25 1.95
C THR A 45 -3.02 8.72 1.63
N MET A 46 -2.67 9.54 2.63
CA MET A 46 -2.35 10.95 2.40
C MET A 46 -1.19 11.13 1.43
N TYR A 47 -0.14 10.32 1.55
CA TYR A 47 0.99 10.37 0.63
C TYR A 47 0.62 9.90 -0.77
N SER A 48 -0.09 8.77 -0.88
CA SER A 48 -0.54 8.25 -2.17
C SER A 48 -1.33 9.28 -2.98
N VAL A 49 -2.19 10.08 -2.30
CA VAL A 49 -2.96 11.15 -2.95
C VAL A 49 -2.07 12.33 -3.35
N SER A 50 -1.07 12.70 -2.54
CA SER A 50 -0.18 13.82 -2.87
C SER A 50 0.79 13.57 -4.02
N MET A 51 0.99 12.30 -4.38
CA MET A 51 1.97 11.91 -5.40
C MET A 51 1.37 11.75 -6.79
N ASP A 52 0.05 11.94 -6.94
CA ASP A 52 -0.69 11.79 -8.20
C ASP A 52 -0.40 10.46 -8.93
N LEU A 53 -0.19 9.39 -8.15
CA LEU A 53 0.08 8.06 -8.68
C LEU A 53 -1.21 7.31 -9.01
N GLU A 54 -1.08 6.34 -9.92
CA GLU A 54 -2.14 5.37 -10.20
C GLU A 54 -2.64 4.73 -8.89
N SER A 55 -3.96 4.53 -8.81
CA SER A 55 -4.57 3.88 -7.65
C SER A 55 -4.05 2.44 -7.54
N TYR A 56 -3.30 2.14 -6.48
CA TYR A 56 -2.68 0.83 -6.23
C TYR A 56 -2.83 0.42 -4.75
N PRO A 57 -2.77 -0.89 -4.39
CA PRO A 57 -2.72 -1.33 -2.99
C PRO A 57 -1.61 -0.64 -2.19
N ARG A 58 -1.97 -0.07 -1.04
CA ARG A 58 -1.08 0.84 -0.29
C ARG A 58 -0.25 0.14 0.78
N LEU A 59 -0.67 -1.03 1.22
CA LEU A 59 0.00 -1.80 2.25
C LEU A 59 0.90 -2.85 1.58
N ILE A 60 2.19 -2.51 1.50
CA ILE A 60 3.20 -3.29 0.81
C ILE A 60 4.19 -3.83 1.85
N LEU A 61 4.63 -5.07 1.67
CA LEU A 61 5.59 -5.72 2.54
C LEU A 61 6.59 -6.54 1.74
N ILE A 62 7.85 -6.56 2.17
CA ILE A 62 8.84 -7.52 1.69
C ILE A 62 8.86 -8.71 2.63
N ASP A 63 8.79 -9.91 2.05
CA ASP A 63 8.79 -11.16 2.79
C ASP A 63 9.82 -12.15 2.21
N LEU A 64 10.03 -13.26 2.91
CA LEU A 64 10.85 -14.38 2.47
C LEU A 64 10.01 -15.34 1.64
N LYS A 65 10.52 -15.75 0.48
CA LYS A 65 9.91 -16.79 -0.34
C LYS A 65 10.01 -18.12 0.39
N THR A 66 8.90 -18.83 0.55
CA THR A 66 8.95 -20.22 1.04
C THR A 66 9.20 -21.16 -0.13
N ASN A 67 10.02 -22.20 0.06
CA ASN A 67 10.27 -23.21 -0.99
C ASN A 67 8.99 -23.91 -1.49
N LEU A 68 7.88 -23.78 -0.75
CA LEU A 68 6.57 -24.34 -1.07
C LEU A 68 5.80 -23.53 -2.12
N GLU A 69 6.12 -22.25 -2.31
CA GLU A 69 5.43 -21.36 -3.25
C GLU A 69 6.03 -21.41 -4.65
N ARG A 70 6.97 -22.33 -4.96
CA ARG A 70 7.38 -22.52 -6.36
C ARG A 70 6.10 -22.81 -7.15
N PRO A 71 5.68 -21.91 -8.07
CA PRO A 71 4.48 -22.14 -8.83
C PRO A 71 4.68 -23.50 -9.45
N LYS A 72 3.79 -24.45 -9.12
CA LYS A 72 3.65 -25.64 -9.93
C LYS A 72 3.31 -25.06 -11.29
N THR A 73 4.33 -24.91 -12.13
CA THR A 73 4.16 -24.53 -13.51
C THR A 73 3.32 -25.65 -14.05
N THR A 74 2.01 -25.45 -14.02
CA THR A 74 1.06 -26.27 -14.74
C THR A 74 1.43 -25.94 -16.17
N VAL A 75 2.39 -26.69 -16.69
CA VAL A 75 2.70 -26.74 -18.11
C VAL A 75 1.41 -27.27 -18.71
N LEU A 76 0.47 -26.36 -18.98
CA LEU A 76 -0.60 -26.56 -19.94
C LEU A 76 0.11 -26.69 -21.28
N SER A 77 0.71 -27.87 -21.46
CA SER A 77 1.24 -28.37 -22.70
C SER A 77 0.16 -28.15 -23.74
N SER A 78 0.46 -27.26 -24.66
CA SER A 78 -0.37 -26.81 -25.76
C SER A 78 -0.56 -27.94 -26.78
N ARG A 79 -1.15 -29.07 -26.36
CA ARG A 79 -1.35 -30.27 -27.18
C ARG A 79 -2.74 -30.43 -27.76
N GLU A 80 -3.66 -29.48 -27.55
CA GLU A 80 -5.03 -29.57 -28.09
C GLU A 80 -5.37 -28.52 -29.17
N ALA A 81 -4.38 -28.05 -29.94
CA ALA A 81 -4.62 -27.13 -31.08
C ALA A 81 -4.62 -27.81 -32.46
N HIS A 82 -4.57 -29.14 -32.56
CA HIS A 82 -4.55 -29.87 -33.84
C HIS A 82 -5.57 -31.03 -33.90
N GLN A 83 -6.85 -30.75 -33.66
CA GLN A 83 -7.91 -31.66 -34.10
C GLN A 83 -9.27 -30.98 -34.28
N ARG A 84 -9.35 -29.93 -35.12
CA ARG A 84 -10.65 -29.41 -35.56
C ARG A 84 -10.60 -28.77 -36.94
N SER A 85 -10.47 -29.62 -37.96
CA SER A 85 -10.84 -29.28 -39.33
C SER A 85 -11.14 -30.55 -40.12
N LYS A 86 -12.35 -31.07 -39.94
CA LYS A 86 -13.08 -31.79 -40.99
C LYS A 86 -14.56 -31.49 -40.81
N VAL A 87 -14.97 -30.43 -41.50
CA VAL A 87 -16.36 -30.15 -41.84
C VAL A 87 -16.72 -31.12 -42.96
N SER A 88 -17.69 -31.99 -42.73
CA SER A 88 -18.51 -32.56 -43.79
C SER A 88 -19.96 -32.28 -43.44
N ASP A 89 -20.52 -31.44 -44.29
CA ASP A 89 -21.92 -31.16 -44.54
C ASP A 89 -22.67 -32.45 -44.90
N ASP A 90 -23.83 -32.68 -44.27
CA ASP A 90 -25.06 -33.17 -44.91
C ASP A 90 -26.11 -33.59 -43.86
N GLY A 91 -27.29 -32.96 -43.95
CA GLY A 91 -28.55 -33.69 -44.09
C GLY A 91 -29.25 -34.32 -42.86
N ALA A 92 -30.25 -33.58 -42.36
CA ALA A 92 -31.62 -34.00 -42.03
C ALA A 92 -31.90 -35.21 -41.09
N ASP A 93 -32.81 -34.91 -40.14
CA ASP A 93 -34.06 -35.63 -39.85
C ASP A 93 -34.26 -36.21 -38.45
N ALA A 94 -35.53 -36.33 -38.12
CA ALA A 94 -36.21 -36.40 -36.84
C ALA A 94 -35.88 -37.55 -35.85
N SER A 95 -36.38 -37.30 -34.63
CA SER A 95 -37.03 -38.23 -33.68
C SER A 95 -36.20 -38.98 -32.63
N ASP A 96 -36.53 -38.63 -31.37
CA ASP A 96 -37.07 -39.48 -30.29
C ASP A 96 -36.40 -40.83 -29.91
N SER A 97 -36.44 -41.13 -28.60
CA SER A 97 -36.25 -42.43 -27.92
C SER A 97 -34.91 -42.76 -27.22
N LYS A 98 -34.98 -42.74 -25.87
CA LYS A 98 -34.79 -43.88 -24.94
C LYS A 98 -33.48 -44.72 -24.93
N SER A 99 -32.86 -44.73 -23.73
CA SER A 99 -32.32 -45.88 -22.95
C SER A 99 -31.21 -46.82 -23.47
N GLY A 100 -30.25 -47.12 -22.58
CA GLY A 100 -29.39 -48.33 -22.59
C GLY A 100 -27.89 -47.97 -22.66
N SER A 101 -27.07 -48.16 -21.62
CA SER A 101 -26.51 -49.41 -21.06
C SER A 101 -25.57 -50.19 -22.00
N CYS A 102 -24.25 -50.03 -21.81
CA CYS A 102 -23.12 -51.00 -21.97
C CYS A 102 -21.82 -50.15 -22.02
N GLY A 103 -20.71 -50.45 -21.32
CA GLY A 103 -20.07 -51.74 -21.11
C GLY A 103 -19.14 -52.03 -22.29
N GLY A 104 -17.84 -51.73 -22.17
CA GLY A 104 -16.88 -51.99 -23.25
C GLY A 104 -15.43 -51.65 -22.91
N ASP A 105 -14.65 -52.71 -22.68
CA ASP A 105 -13.20 -52.76 -22.53
C ASP A 105 -12.44 -52.12 -23.70
N ILE A 106 -11.38 -51.35 -23.41
CA ILE A 106 -10.38 -50.93 -24.40
C ILE A 106 -8.99 -51.33 -23.93
N LYS A 107 -8.34 -52.05 -24.87
CA LYS A 107 -7.06 -52.75 -24.82
C LYS A 107 -5.87 -51.86 -24.47
N GLU A 108 -5.06 -52.44 -23.59
CA GLU A 108 -3.59 -52.44 -23.60
C GLU A 108 -2.99 -52.37 -25.02
N GLN A 109 -2.23 -51.32 -25.29
CA GLN A 109 -1.18 -51.33 -26.30
C GLN A 109 0.11 -50.79 -25.67
N ALA A 110 1.01 -51.73 -25.42
CA ALA A 110 2.42 -51.49 -25.19
C ALA A 110 3.05 -50.94 -26.47
N GLY A 111 3.69 -49.78 -26.37
CA GLY A 111 4.54 -49.18 -27.39
C GLY A 111 5.75 -48.58 -26.70
N ALA A 112 6.86 -49.31 -26.78
CA ALA A 112 8.16 -48.94 -26.27
C ALA A 112 8.85 -47.89 -27.18
N ASP A 113 9.87 -47.27 -26.59
CA ASP A 113 11.01 -46.62 -27.23
C ASP A 113 10.76 -45.28 -27.95
N ASP A 114 11.13 -44.17 -27.31
CA ASP A 114 12.31 -43.42 -27.79
C ASP A 114 12.76 -42.29 -26.85
N LEU A 115 14.04 -42.37 -26.48
CA LEU A 115 14.96 -41.27 -26.15
C LEU A 115 14.51 -40.19 -25.13
N ASP A 116 14.39 -40.59 -23.86
CA ASP A 116 14.53 -39.65 -22.74
C ASP A 116 16.02 -39.39 -22.48
N LYS A 117 16.58 -38.39 -23.18
CA LYS A 117 17.89 -37.82 -22.86
C LYS A 117 17.75 -37.06 -21.54
N SER A 118 18.09 -37.75 -20.46
CA SER A 118 18.45 -37.19 -19.17
C SER A 118 19.41 -36.01 -19.36
N LEU A 119 18.84 -34.81 -19.34
CA LEU A 119 19.59 -33.58 -19.12
C LEU A 119 20.36 -33.77 -17.81
N PRO A 120 21.68 -33.53 -17.80
CA PRO A 120 22.46 -33.63 -16.58
C PRO A 120 21.86 -32.67 -15.57
N ASP A 121 21.35 -33.22 -14.47
CA ASP A 121 21.17 -32.51 -13.21
C ASP A 121 22.50 -31.80 -12.95
N HIS A 122 22.57 -30.50 -13.22
CA HIS A 122 23.67 -29.65 -12.80
C HIS A 122 23.34 -29.18 -11.38
N PRO A 123 23.85 -29.85 -10.33
CA PRO A 123 23.75 -29.34 -8.98
C PRO A 123 24.62 -28.08 -8.92
N GLY A 124 24.01 -26.90 -8.79
CA GLY A 124 24.76 -25.77 -8.25
C GLY A 124 24.44 -24.37 -8.77
N TYR A 125 23.49 -24.19 -9.68
CA TYR A 125 22.99 -22.85 -9.99
C TYR A 125 21.61 -22.64 -9.36
N GLU A 126 21.55 -22.68 -8.02
CA GLU A 126 20.40 -22.10 -7.33
C GLU A 126 20.47 -20.59 -7.56
N ASP A 127 19.49 -20.09 -8.32
CA ASP A 127 19.34 -18.67 -8.59
C ASP A 127 19.18 -17.92 -7.27
N LYS A 128 20.25 -17.23 -6.85
CA LYS A 128 20.31 -16.53 -5.56
C LYS A 128 19.35 -15.35 -5.50
N SER A 129 18.78 -14.94 -6.64
CA SER A 129 17.86 -13.81 -6.75
C SER A 129 16.47 -14.10 -6.14
N ASP A 130 16.17 -15.37 -5.83
CA ASP A 130 14.80 -15.81 -5.61
C ASP A 130 14.39 -15.90 -4.11
N LYS A 131 15.13 -15.21 -3.23
CA LYS A 131 14.96 -15.32 -1.77
C LYS A 131 13.77 -14.52 -1.23
N TYR A 132 13.42 -13.42 -1.88
CA TYR A 132 12.43 -12.47 -1.41
C TYR A 132 11.19 -12.49 -2.29
N CYS A 133 10.07 -12.06 -1.73
CA CYS A 133 8.85 -11.77 -2.48
C CYS A 133 8.21 -10.50 -1.93
N ILE A 134 7.33 -9.91 -2.73
CA ILE A 134 6.56 -8.74 -2.35
C ILE A 134 5.14 -9.20 -2.02
N ARG A 135 4.67 -8.90 -0.81
CA ARG A 135 3.30 -9.18 -0.37
C ARG A 135 2.50 -7.90 -0.28
N LEU A 136 1.27 -7.98 -0.75
CA LEU A 136 0.27 -6.93 -0.57
C LEU A 136 -0.68 -7.33 0.56
N LEU A 137 -1.21 -6.34 1.28
CA LEU A 137 -2.13 -6.58 2.39
C LEU A 137 -3.48 -5.92 2.12
N CYS A 138 -4.54 -6.58 2.56
CA CYS A 138 -5.90 -6.07 2.53
C CYS A 138 -6.04 -4.83 3.43
N GLU A 139 -6.74 -3.82 2.91
CA GLU A 139 -6.96 -2.51 3.54
C GLU A 139 -8.25 -2.41 4.37
N HIS A 140 -8.76 -3.55 4.84
CA HIS A 140 -10.00 -3.57 5.62
C HIS A 140 -9.82 -2.95 7.02
N GLU A 141 -10.88 -2.35 7.55
CA GLU A 141 -10.80 -1.59 8.80
C GLU A 141 -10.72 -2.44 10.08
N GLN A 142 -11.14 -3.71 9.99
CA GLN A 142 -11.11 -4.68 11.09
C GLN A 142 -9.77 -5.40 11.21
N GLY A 143 -8.82 -5.13 10.32
CA GLY A 143 -7.53 -5.78 10.33
C GLY A 143 -6.95 -5.93 8.93
N TRP A 144 -5.64 -6.06 8.89
CA TRP A 144 -4.91 -6.39 7.67
C TRP A 144 -4.87 -7.90 7.50
N HIS A 145 -5.08 -8.33 6.26
CA HIS A 145 -4.95 -9.73 5.84
C HIS A 145 -3.96 -9.84 4.70
N GLU A 146 -3.35 -11.00 4.57
CA GLU A 146 -2.45 -11.30 3.46
C GLU A 146 -3.24 -11.42 2.15
N ALA A 147 -2.70 -10.86 1.07
CA ALA A 147 -3.24 -11.09 -0.26
C ALA A 147 -2.99 -12.54 -0.72
N PRO A 148 -3.89 -13.15 -1.54
CA PRO A 148 -3.77 -14.54 -1.96
C PRO A 148 -2.49 -14.87 -2.73
N THR A 149 -1.91 -13.89 -3.42
CA THR A 149 -0.72 -14.07 -4.24
C THR A 149 0.34 -13.04 -3.88
N CYS A 150 1.60 -13.49 -3.87
CA CYS A 150 2.77 -12.63 -3.76
C CYS A 150 3.30 -12.28 -5.15
N LEU A 151 3.96 -11.13 -5.27
CA LEU A 151 4.63 -10.69 -6.49
C LEU A 151 6.10 -11.10 -6.44
N SER A 152 6.71 -11.21 -7.63
CA SER A 152 8.16 -11.37 -7.74
C SER A 152 8.88 -10.22 -7.07
N PHE A 153 10.07 -10.52 -6.58
CA PHE A 153 10.99 -9.49 -6.13
C PHE A 153 11.92 -9.13 -7.30
N PRO A 154 12.27 -7.85 -7.50
CA PRO A 154 13.15 -7.45 -8.59
C PRO A 154 14.48 -8.20 -8.49
N SER A 155 15.09 -8.52 -9.63
CA SER A 155 16.37 -9.23 -9.72
C SER A 155 17.55 -8.37 -9.24
N LYS A 156 17.57 -8.08 -7.93
CA LYS A 156 18.64 -7.35 -7.22
C LYS A 156 19.41 -8.34 -6.36
N ASP A 157 20.74 -8.27 -6.44
CA ASP A 157 21.61 -9.11 -5.63
C ASP A 157 22.71 -8.29 -4.93
N GLY A 158 23.48 -8.96 -4.07
CA GLY A 158 24.65 -8.39 -3.40
C GLY A 158 24.40 -7.04 -2.70
N ALA A 159 25.17 -6.03 -3.11
CA ALA A 159 25.12 -4.69 -2.53
C ALA A 159 23.87 -3.90 -2.98
N GLU A 160 23.41 -4.08 -4.22
CA GLU A 160 22.24 -3.37 -4.75
C GLU A 160 20.97 -3.74 -3.99
N LEU A 161 20.81 -5.03 -3.68
CA LEU A 161 19.74 -5.52 -2.83
C LEU A 161 19.80 -4.89 -1.43
N GLU A 162 20.98 -4.85 -0.82
CA GLU A 162 21.16 -4.30 0.53
C GLU A 162 20.82 -2.80 0.57
N ASP A 163 21.29 -2.04 -0.41
CA ASP A 163 21.03 -0.60 -0.50
C ASP A 163 19.56 -0.30 -0.78
N TYR A 164 18.91 -1.11 -1.62
CA TYR A 164 17.47 -1.05 -1.81
C TYR A 164 16.73 -1.31 -0.49
N LEU A 165 17.04 -2.41 0.23
CA LEU A 165 16.38 -2.72 1.49
C LEU A 165 16.62 -1.64 2.56
N LYS A 166 17.81 -1.03 2.61
CA LYS A 166 18.08 0.13 3.49
C LYS A 166 17.18 1.32 3.14
N SER A 167 17.02 1.62 1.84
CA SER A 167 16.26 2.79 1.37
C SER A 167 14.78 2.75 1.76
N ILE A 168 14.21 1.56 1.97
CA ILE A 168 12.80 1.35 2.36
C ILE A 168 12.65 0.81 3.78
N ALA A 169 13.75 0.61 4.52
CA ALA A 169 13.74 -0.02 5.82
C ALA A 169 12.81 0.67 6.83
N PRO A 170 12.75 2.01 6.93
CA PRO A 170 11.89 2.65 7.92
C PRO A 170 10.40 2.45 7.62
N TYR A 171 9.98 2.46 6.35
CA TYR A 171 8.61 2.08 5.95
C TYR A 171 8.29 0.63 6.34
N VAL A 172 9.12 -0.33 5.92
CA VAL A 172 8.88 -1.76 6.16
C VAL A 172 8.88 -2.07 7.66
N ALA A 173 9.80 -1.49 8.43
CA ALA A 173 9.87 -1.65 9.88
C ALA A 173 8.58 -1.16 10.58
N ARG A 174 7.98 -0.06 10.13
CA ARG A 174 6.70 0.43 10.68
C ARG A 174 5.54 -0.53 10.41
N ILE A 175 5.46 -1.08 9.20
CA ILE A 175 4.46 -2.10 8.87
C ILE A 175 4.67 -3.34 9.74
N LEU A 176 5.91 -3.84 9.84
CA LEU A 176 6.25 -5.00 10.67
C LEU A 176 5.97 -4.80 12.16
N ALA A 177 6.17 -3.59 12.69
CA ALA A 177 5.86 -3.26 14.08
C ALA A 177 4.37 -3.43 14.39
N VAL A 178 3.49 -3.12 13.44
CA VAL A 178 2.04 -3.34 13.54
C VAL A 178 1.71 -4.82 13.35
N LEU A 179 2.29 -5.46 12.33
CA LEU A 179 2.01 -6.85 12.00
C LEU A 179 2.47 -7.85 13.06
N LYS A 180 3.51 -7.54 13.83
CA LYS A 180 4.02 -8.35 14.94
C LYS A 180 2.93 -8.77 15.94
N TYR A 181 1.89 -7.96 16.06
CA TYR A 181 0.78 -8.18 16.99
C TYR A 181 -0.50 -8.66 16.29
N SER A 182 -0.47 -8.79 14.97
CA SER A 182 -1.58 -9.30 14.17
C SER A 182 -1.62 -10.83 14.17
N LYS A 183 -2.70 -11.39 13.62
CA LYS A 183 -2.85 -12.84 13.43
C LYS A 183 -2.21 -13.34 12.11
N ILE A 184 -1.57 -12.46 11.34
CA ILE A 184 -0.97 -12.82 10.06
C ILE A 184 0.25 -13.73 10.31
N ASN A 185 0.29 -14.86 9.63
CA ASN A 185 1.36 -15.84 9.72
C ASN A 185 2.19 -15.85 8.43
N ILE A 186 3.15 -14.94 8.35
CA ILE A 186 4.06 -14.79 7.21
C ILE A 186 5.51 -15.09 7.62
N PRO A 187 6.32 -15.67 6.72
CA PRO A 187 7.71 -16.04 6.98
C PRO A 187 8.59 -14.99 7.67
N ILE A 188 8.48 -13.71 7.34
CA ILE A 188 9.26 -12.63 7.95
C ILE A 188 8.96 -12.47 9.46
N LEU A 189 7.77 -12.89 9.91
CA LEU A 189 7.35 -12.83 11.31
C LEU A 189 7.61 -14.14 12.07
N THR A 190 7.58 -15.28 11.38
CA THR A 190 7.55 -16.60 12.04
C THR A 190 8.83 -17.41 11.90
N THR A 191 9.69 -17.10 10.93
CA THR A 191 10.93 -17.85 10.70
C THR A 191 12.14 -17.17 11.39
N PRO A 192 13.18 -17.93 11.79
CA PRO A 192 14.42 -17.36 12.30
C PRO A 192 15.13 -16.43 11.30
N GLN A 193 15.01 -16.73 10.00
CA GLN A 193 15.54 -15.87 8.94
C GLN A 193 14.77 -14.55 8.85
N GLY A 194 13.44 -14.62 9.00
CA GLY A 194 12.55 -13.47 9.07
C GLY A 194 12.89 -12.55 10.24
N GLU A 195 13.09 -13.13 11.43
CA GLU A 195 13.51 -12.41 12.63
C GLU A 195 14.85 -11.67 12.43
N ASN A 196 15.81 -12.31 11.75
CA ASN A 196 17.09 -11.67 11.41
C ASN A 196 16.88 -10.49 10.45
N LEU A 197 16.08 -10.67 9.40
CA LEU A 197 15.75 -9.61 8.46
C LEU A 197 15.04 -8.44 9.15
N ARG A 198 14.04 -8.71 9.99
CA ARG A 198 13.34 -7.67 10.77
C ARG A 198 14.31 -6.88 11.65
N ARG A 199 15.21 -7.57 12.36
CA ARG A 199 16.23 -6.90 13.19
C ARG A 199 17.16 -6.01 12.36
N LYS A 200 17.55 -6.44 11.16
CA LYS A 200 18.36 -5.62 10.25
C LYS A 200 17.61 -4.38 9.77
N LEU A 201 16.33 -4.52 9.40
CA LEU A 201 15.48 -3.39 9.00
C LEU A 201 15.30 -2.38 10.14
N GLU A 202 15.06 -2.87 11.37
CA GLU A 202 15.00 -2.06 12.58
C GLU A 202 16.33 -1.32 12.84
N GLU A 203 17.47 -2.02 12.70
CA GLU A 203 18.79 -1.40 12.86
C GLU A 203 19.04 -0.29 11.84
N TRP A 204 18.74 -0.52 10.55
CA TRP A 204 18.88 0.49 9.51
C TRP A 204 17.96 1.69 9.75
N CYS A 205 16.73 1.47 10.22
CA CYS A 205 15.80 2.53 10.57
C CYS A 205 16.36 3.46 11.66
N THR A 206 17.14 2.97 12.63
CA THR A 206 17.71 3.84 13.68
C THR A 206 18.80 4.79 13.20
N ARG A 207 19.43 4.49 12.05
CA ARG A 207 20.59 5.24 11.53
C ARG A 207 20.21 6.31 10.51
N MET A 208 18.98 6.28 10.00
CA MET A 208 18.52 7.13 8.91
C MET A 208 17.55 8.19 9.40
N THR A 209 17.58 9.38 8.80
CA THR A 209 16.52 10.37 8.96
C THR A 209 15.30 9.88 8.17
N PRO A 210 14.16 9.60 8.81
CA PRO A 210 13.02 9.02 8.13
C PRO A 210 12.42 10.03 7.14
N ASP A 211 12.32 9.63 5.88
CA ASP A 211 11.52 10.31 4.86
C ASP A 211 10.49 9.31 4.34
N PHE A 212 9.42 9.16 5.13
CA PHE A 212 8.41 8.15 4.88
C PHE A 212 7.76 8.29 3.50
N GLN A 213 7.63 9.52 2.97
CA GLN A 213 7.04 9.74 1.66
C GLN A 213 7.94 9.17 0.57
N ASN A 214 9.25 9.45 0.64
CA ASN A 214 10.21 8.93 -0.32
C ASN A 214 10.36 7.41 -0.21
N GLU A 215 10.46 6.87 1.01
CA GLU A 215 10.52 5.42 1.26
C GLU A 215 9.30 4.69 0.68
N TYR A 216 8.10 5.24 0.90
CA TYR A 216 6.86 4.70 0.35
C TYR A 216 6.81 4.80 -1.18
N ASN A 217 7.30 5.90 -1.76
CA ASN A 217 7.38 6.04 -3.21
C ASN A 217 8.27 4.97 -3.85
N ILE A 218 9.46 4.76 -3.29
CA ILE A 218 10.43 3.78 -3.81
C ILE A 218 9.79 2.39 -3.85
N ILE A 219 9.21 1.95 -2.73
CA ILE A 219 8.61 0.61 -2.67
C ILE A 219 7.39 0.52 -3.59
N LEU A 220 6.53 1.54 -3.65
CA LEU A 220 5.35 1.52 -4.50
C LEU A 220 5.71 1.44 -5.99
N GLN A 221 6.66 2.24 -6.46
CA GLN A 221 7.12 2.19 -7.86
C GLN A 221 7.70 0.83 -8.20
N THR A 222 8.57 0.29 -7.34
CA THR A 222 9.13 -1.06 -7.54
C THR A 222 8.03 -2.11 -7.65
N VAL A 223 6.99 -2.04 -6.82
CA VAL A 223 5.87 -2.98 -6.91
C VAL A 223 5.06 -2.82 -8.19
N MET A 224 4.82 -1.59 -8.63
CA MET A 224 4.10 -1.33 -9.88
C MET A 224 4.88 -1.75 -11.12
N GLU A 225 6.20 -1.72 -11.07
CA GLU A 225 7.09 -2.25 -12.11
C GLU A 225 7.06 -3.79 -12.15
N GLU A 226 7.08 -4.45 -11.00
CA GLU A 226 7.04 -5.91 -10.90
C GLU A 226 5.64 -6.51 -11.18
N ASP A 227 4.57 -5.74 -10.98
CA ASP A 227 3.19 -6.17 -11.28
C ASP A 227 2.75 -5.72 -12.69
N GLU A 228 3.44 -6.23 -13.72
CA GLU A 228 3.15 -5.94 -15.14
C GLU A 228 1.70 -6.27 -15.52
N ASN A 229 1.16 -7.35 -14.96
CA ASN A 229 -0.18 -7.84 -15.26
C ASN A 229 -1.26 -7.18 -14.41
N ARG A 230 -0.90 -6.26 -13.50
CA ARG A 230 -1.83 -5.58 -12.60
C ARG A 230 -2.72 -6.58 -11.87
N ILE A 231 -2.11 -7.63 -11.31
CA ILE A 231 -2.83 -8.66 -10.54
C ILE A 231 -3.15 -8.17 -9.12
N TYR A 232 -2.46 -7.15 -8.62
CA TYR A 232 -2.67 -6.53 -7.30
C TYR A 232 -2.61 -7.54 -6.16
N GLY A 233 -1.81 -8.60 -6.30
CA GLY A 233 -1.75 -9.71 -5.35
C GLY A 233 -3.06 -10.50 -5.22
N GLY A 234 -4.01 -10.30 -6.14
CA GLY A 234 -5.37 -10.87 -6.09
C GLY A 234 -6.35 -10.03 -5.26
N LEU A 235 -5.95 -8.85 -4.78
CA LEU A 235 -6.85 -7.92 -4.11
C LEU A 235 -7.82 -7.28 -5.10
N LYS A 236 -9.01 -6.94 -4.61
CA LYS A 236 -10.10 -6.34 -5.39
C LYS A 236 -10.26 -4.87 -5.04
N ARG A 237 -10.32 -4.05 -6.08
CA ARG A 237 -10.59 -2.62 -5.98
C ARG A 237 -12.04 -2.39 -5.59
N CYS A 238 -12.27 -1.82 -4.41
CA CYS A 238 -13.60 -1.65 -3.84
C CYS A 238 -13.92 -0.17 -3.62
N HIS A 239 -15.06 0.28 -4.16
CA HIS A 239 -15.56 1.64 -3.98
C HIS A 239 -16.48 1.72 -2.76
N MET A 240 -16.05 2.50 -1.78
CA MET A 240 -16.83 2.76 -0.58
C MET A 240 -17.89 3.85 -0.84
N PRO A 241 -19.03 3.85 -0.13
CA PRO A 241 -20.08 4.87 -0.29
C PRO A 241 -19.61 6.32 -0.04
N ASN A 242 -18.50 6.50 0.69
CA ASN A 242 -17.88 7.80 0.93
C ASN A 242 -16.92 8.25 -0.19
N GLY A 243 -16.87 7.52 -1.31
CA GLY A 243 -15.98 7.78 -2.45
C GLY A 243 -14.55 7.26 -2.28
N LYS A 244 -14.19 6.66 -1.14
CA LYS A 244 -12.85 6.09 -0.95
C LYS A 244 -12.71 4.77 -1.72
N ILE A 245 -11.50 4.52 -2.18
CA ILE A 245 -11.11 3.27 -2.82
C ILE A 245 -10.26 2.47 -1.83
N LEU A 246 -10.67 1.24 -1.56
CA LEU A 246 -9.92 0.27 -0.74
C LEU A 246 -9.56 -0.96 -1.58
N TRP A 247 -8.47 -1.61 -1.20
CA TRP A 247 -8.06 -2.88 -1.78
C TRP A 247 -8.35 -4.02 -0.81
N LEU A 248 -9.33 -4.86 -1.14
CA LEU A 248 -9.87 -5.88 -0.24
C LEU A 248 -9.54 -7.28 -0.73
N CYS A 249 -9.31 -8.22 0.19
CA CYS A 249 -9.29 -9.64 -0.16
C CYS A 249 -10.71 -10.13 -0.47
N GLU A 250 -10.82 -11.32 -1.09
CA GLU A 250 -12.10 -11.90 -1.50
C GLU A 250 -13.11 -12.04 -0.34
N GLU A 251 -12.63 -12.37 0.86
CA GLU A 251 -13.48 -12.46 2.06
C GLU A 251 -14.09 -11.11 2.45
N HIS A 252 -13.28 -10.05 2.42
CA HIS A 252 -13.71 -8.71 2.80
C HIS A 252 -14.48 -8.00 1.70
N GLU A 253 -14.20 -8.27 0.44
CA GLU A 253 -15.01 -7.77 -0.69
C GLU A 253 -16.47 -8.21 -0.55
N LYS A 254 -16.70 -9.48 -0.18
CA LYS A 254 -18.05 -10.05 -0.06
C LYS A 254 -18.82 -9.57 1.18
N SER A 255 -18.12 -9.29 2.27
CA SER A 255 -18.72 -8.88 3.55
C SER A 255 -18.86 -7.38 3.68
N SER A 256 -18.01 -6.61 3.01
CA SER A 256 -18.13 -5.17 2.96
C SER A 256 -19.38 -4.80 2.18
N PHE A 257 -20.11 -3.76 2.62
CA PHE A 257 -21.16 -3.12 1.82
C PHE A 257 -20.59 -2.40 0.58
N THR A 258 -19.41 -2.81 0.11
CA THR A 258 -18.77 -2.36 -1.10
C THR A 258 -19.57 -2.87 -2.27
N LEU A 259 -20.14 -1.94 -3.02
CA LEU A 259 -20.68 -2.24 -4.32
C LEU A 259 -19.44 -2.36 -5.23
N THR A 260 -19.23 -3.53 -5.80
CA THR A 260 -18.21 -3.75 -6.82
C THR A 260 -18.41 -2.74 -7.95
N GLU A 261 -17.31 -2.37 -8.62
CA GLU A 261 -17.25 -1.35 -9.68
C GLU A 261 -18.37 -1.52 -10.73
N GLU A 262 -18.80 -2.75 -10.99
CA GLU A 262 -19.93 -3.08 -11.88
C GLU A 262 -21.26 -2.41 -11.49
N LYS A 263 -21.57 -2.28 -10.19
CA LYS A 263 -22.82 -1.65 -9.74
C LYS A 263 -22.76 -0.12 -9.81
N TYR A 264 -21.57 0.47 -9.72
CA TYR A 264 -21.37 1.92 -9.84
C TYR A 264 -20.99 2.37 -11.25
N LYS A 265 -20.65 1.45 -12.16
CA LYS A 265 -20.39 1.74 -13.58
C LYS A 265 -21.45 2.66 -14.22
N PRO A 266 -22.76 2.52 -13.95
CA PRO A 266 -23.77 3.43 -14.48
C PRO A 266 -23.67 4.86 -13.91
N GLN A 267 -23.23 5.01 -12.67
CA GLN A 267 -23.09 6.30 -11.98
C GLN A 267 -21.74 6.97 -12.27
N LEU A 268 -20.69 6.17 -12.47
CA LEU A 268 -19.36 6.64 -12.87
C LEU A 268 -19.33 7.06 -14.34
N GLY A 269 -20.02 6.33 -15.23
CA GLY A 269 -20.13 6.70 -16.65
C GLY A 269 -20.79 8.07 -16.88
N GLN A 270 -21.62 8.56 -15.95
CA GLN A 270 -22.15 9.93 -16.02
C GLN A 270 -21.11 11.01 -15.68
N ARG A 271 -20.01 10.65 -15.01
CA ARG A 271 -18.97 11.60 -14.60
C ARG A 271 -17.79 11.66 -15.58
N GLU A 272 -17.56 10.61 -16.37
CA GLU A 272 -16.57 10.63 -17.46
C GLU A 272 -16.94 11.62 -18.57
N GLY A 273 -18.22 11.80 -18.88
CA GLY A 273 -18.67 12.87 -19.79
C GLY A 273 -18.39 14.28 -19.28
N LEU A 274 -18.14 14.46 -17.98
CA LEU A 274 -17.73 15.73 -17.39
C LEU A 274 -16.23 16.01 -17.59
N LYS A 275 -15.42 14.97 -17.81
CA LYS A 275 -14.01 15.09 -18.15
C LYS A 275 -13.82 15.55 -19.61
N GLU A 276 -14.65 15.05 -20.52
CA GLU A 276 -14.74 15.50 -21.92
C GLU A 276 -15.15 16.98 -22.03
N ILE A 277 -16.03 17.46 -21.15
CA ILE A 277 -16.44 18.88 -21.13
C ILE A 277 -15.29 19.79 -20.70
N TYR A 278 -14.48 19.38 -19.71
CA TYR A 278 -13.32 20.14 -19.27
C TYR A 278 -12.18 20.15 -20.30
N GLU A 279 -11.96 19.03 -21.01
CA GLU A 279 -10.95 18.96 -22.08
C GLU A 279 -11.35 19.83 -23.30
N MET A 280 -12.65 19.93 -23.62
CA MET A 280 -13.11 20.89 -24.64
C MET A 280 -12.97 22.36 -24.22
N GLU A 281 -13.24 22.71 -22.95
CA GLU A 281 -13.09 24.09 -22.48
C GLU A 281 -11.61 24.55 -22.47
N GLU A 282 -10.66 23.64 -22.26
CA GLU A 282 -9.23 23.94 -22.27
C GLU A 282 -8.69 24.13 -23.71
N GLU A 283 -9.19 23.38 -24.70
CA GLU A 283 -8.91 23.62 -26.11
C GLU A 283 -9.48 24.96 -26.61
N GLU A 284 -10.67 25.35 -26.14
CA GLU A 284 -11.30 26.61 -26.53
C GLU A 284 -10.55 27.83 -25.95
N GLN A 285 -9.97 27.70 -24.74
CA GLN A 285 -9.12 28.74 -24.14
C GLN A 285 -7.77 28.91 -24.86
N MET A 286 -7.14 27.84 -25.35
CA MET A 286 -5.89 27.96 -26.12
C MET A 286 -6.08 28.61 -27.49
N LEU A 287 -7.29 28.59 -28.05
CA LEU A 287 -7.60 29.24 -29.32
C LEU A 287 -7.79 30.76 -29.20
N ASP A 288 -8.20 31.28 -28.04
CA ASP A 288 -8.42 32.73 -27.85
C ASP A 288 -7.11 33.51 -27.58
N ASP A 289 -6.06 32.85 -27.07
CA ASP A 289 -4.73 33.46 -26.89
C ASP A 289 -3.94 33.65 -28.20
N SER A 290 -4.47 33.14 -29.32
CA SER A 290 -3.92 33.37 -30.66
C SER A 290 -4.39 34.69 -31.29
N ARG A 291 -5.21 35.49 -30.58
CA ARG A 291 -5.64 36.80 -31.07
C ARG A 291 -4.49 37.81 -30.95
N PRO A 292 -4.02 38.41 -32.06
CA PRO A 292 -2.92 39.36 -32.02
C PRO A 292 -3.31 40.58 -31.20
N THR A 293 -2.71 40.72 -30.04
CA THR A 293 -2.78 41.91 -29.19
C THR A 293 -2.00 43.02 -29.88
N THR A 294 -2.70 43.98 -30.49
CA THR A 294 -2.12 45.25 -30.93
C THR A 294 -1.50 45.97 -29.73
N SER A 295 -0.18 45.86 -29.60
CA SER A 295 0.61 46.53 -28.57
C SER A 295 0.74 48.02 -28.89
N LEU A 296 0.22 48.87 -28.01
CA LEU A 296 0.57 50.28 -27.92
C LEU A 296 1.90 50.41 -27.17
N ASP A 297 2.91 50.93 -27.87
CA ASP A 297 4.23 51.26 -27.33
C ASP A 297 4.14 52.27 -26.19
N VAL A 298 4.67 51.92 -25.01
CA VAL A 298 4.98 52.87 -23.94
C VAL A 298 6.46 52.75 -23.58
N ALA A 299 7.15 53.86 -23.77
CA ALA A 299 8.60 54.03 -23.64
C ALA A 299 9.13 53.74 -22.23
N ARG A 300 10.31 53.10 -22.20
CA ARG A 300 11.11 52.77 -21.03
C ARG A 300 12.23 53.81 -20.88
N PRO A 301 12.52 54.36 -19.69
CA PRO A 301 13.75 55.10 -19.46
C PRO A 301 14.86 54.22 -18.87
N ASP A 302 16.03 54.38 -19.48
CA ASP A 302 17.36 53.95 -19.07
C ASP A 302 17.77 54.51 -17.69
N SER A 303 18.53 53.72 -16.90
CA SER A 303 19.49 54.25 -15.92
C SER A 303 20.48 53.18 -15.42
N ARG A 304 21.65 53.16 -16.08
CA ARG A 304 23.03 53.07 -15.58
C ARG A 304 23.36 52.43 -14.20
N ALA A 305 24.12 51.34 -14.29
CA ALA A 305 25.48 51.11 -13.76
C ALA A 305 25.96 51.86 -12.51
N HIS A 306 26.42 51.10 -11.50
CA HIS A 306 27.67 51.39 -10.79
C HIS A 306 28.39 50.14 -10.28
N ASP A 307 29.69 50.18 -10.51
CA ASP A 307 30.80 49.29 -10.17
C ASP A 307 31.33 49.56 -8.74
N ARG A 308 31.73 48.50 -8.00
CA ARG A 308 32.94 48.39 -7.13
C ARG A 308 32.86 47.26 -6.09
N SER A 309 33.73 46.27 -6.29
CA SER A 309 34.72 45.60 -5.39
C SER A 309 34.52 45.41 -3.86
N PRO A 310 35.26 44.45 -3.26
CA PRO A 310 34.83 43.70 -2.08
C PRO A 310 35.46 44.17 -0.75
N GLN A 311 34.75 43.96 0.36
CA GLN A 311 35.35 44.00 1.70
C GLN A 311 34.88 42.87 2.61
N LYS A 312 35.82 42.52 3.48
CA LYS A 312 35.94 41.39 4.38
C LYS A 312 35.72 41.89 5.81
N GLY A 313 34.90 41.19 6.60
CA GLY A 313 35.04 41.17 8.05
C GLY A 313 33.90 41.76 8.88
N THR A 314 33.79 41.18 10.08
CA THR A 314 33.15 41.61 11.34
C THR A 314 31.63 41.44 11.51
N HIS A 315 31.29 40.42 12.32
CA HIS A 315 30.44 40.49 13.52
C HIS A 315 29.68 41.79 13.73
N ASP A 316 28.34 41.71 13.78
CA ASP A 316 27.57 42.45 14.79
C ASP A 316 26.16 41.88 14.98
N ASP A 317 25.76 41.90 16.25
CA ASP A 317 24.46 41.53 16.81
C ASP A 317 23.32 42.35 16.20
N ARG A 318 22.25 41.66 15.80
CA ARG A 318 21.02 42.28 15.29
C ARG A 318 19.87 42.05 16.27
N PRO A 319 19.25 43.09 16.85
CA PRO A 319 18.06 42.93 17.66
C PRO A 319 16.85 42.64 16.77
N SER A 320 16.07 41.63 17.15
CA SER A 320 14.81 41.24 16.52
C SER A 320 13.79 42.36 16.57
N ALA A 321 13.25 42.73 15.41
CA ALA A 321 12.12 43.62 15.28
C ALA A 321 10.84 42.93 15.79
N GLU A 322 10.18 43.64 16.70
CA GLU A 322 8.91 43.31 17.33
C GLU A 322 7.76 43.46 16.31
N VAL A 323 7.15 42.35 15.92
CA VAL A 323 5.99 42.33 15.02
C VAL A 323 4.75 42.72 15.83
N GLN A 324 4.23 43.93 15.59
CA GLN A 324 2.95 44.39 16.11
C GLN A 324 1.81 43.53 15.54
N GLN A 325 1.08 42.84 16.42
CA GLN A 325 -0.12 42.10 16.07
C GLN A 325 -1.32 43.07 15.97
N ILE A 326 -1.98 43.07 14.82
CA ILE A 326 -3.21 43.81 14.55
C ILE A 326 -4.38 43.08 15.25
N PRO A 327 -5.18 43.73 16.11
CA PRO A 327 -6.32 43.10 16.76
C PRO A 327 -7.46 42.89 15.77
N VAL A 328 -7.78 41.63 15.46
CA VAL A 328 -8.96 41.25 14.68
C VAL A 328 -10.20 41.30 15.58
N LYS A 329 -11.13 42.19 15.22
CA LYS A 329 -12.40 42.42 15.92
C LYS A 329 -13.39 41.31 15.54
N VAL A 330 -13.60 40.34 16.44
CA VAL A 330 -14.59 39.28 16.26
C VAL A 330 -15.99 39.84 16.54
N VAL A 331 -16.83 39.88 15.50
CA VAL A 331 -18.25 40.25 15.59
C VAL A 331 -19.05 39.04 16.07
N SER A 332 -19.81 39.21 17.15
CA SER A 332 -20.70 38.18 17.70
C SER A 332 -22.01 38.11 16.92
N PRO A 333 -22.49 36.92 16.51
CA PRO A 333 -23.84 36.78 15.99
C PRO A 333 -24.86 36.72 17.13
N THR A 334 -25.81 37.64 17.08
CA THR A 334 -27.00 37.75 17.92
C THR A 334 -28.08 36.79 17.42
N SER A 335 -28.81 36.16 18.34
CA SER A 335 -30.03 35.33 18.17
C SER A 335 -29.81 33.95 17.52
N GLY A 336 -30.33 32.83 18.00
CA GLY A 336 -31.17 32.54 19.14
C GLY A 336 -31.72 31.13 18.95
N GLN A 337 -31.20 30.14 19.68
CA GLN A 337 -31.90 28.88 20.00
C GLN A 337 -31.21 28.24 21.20
N VAL A 338 -31.98 28.02 22.27
CA VAL A 338 -31.51 27.46 23.54
C VAL A 338 -31.40 25.95 23.39
N LEU A 339 -30.17 25.45 23.26
CA LEU A 339 -29.87 24.02 23.37
C LEU A 339 -29.72 23.62 24.85
N PRO A 340 -30.07 22.37 25.22
CA PRO A 340 -30.07 21.91 26.61
C PRO A 340 -28.66 21.95 27.22
N ARG A 341 -28.57 22.52 28.42
CA ARG A 341 -27.33 22.71 29.19
C ARG A 341 -26.67 21.35 29.50
N ARG A 342 -25.42 21.21 29.06
CA ARG A 342 -24.52 20.11 29.45
C ARG A 342 -24.25 20.15 30.97
N PRO A 343 -24.23 19.00 31.66
CA PRO A 343 -23.83 18.94 33.08
C PRO A 343 -22.39 19.43 33.27
N ASN A 344 -22.17 20.29 34.27
CA ASN A 344 -20.86 20.76 34.68
C ASN A 344 -20.03 19.60 35.25
N LEU A 345 -19.04 19.14 34.49
CA LEU A 345 -18.00 18.24 35.01
C LEU A 345 -17.07 19.02 35.92
N THR A 346 -17.10 18.69 37.21
CA THR A 346 -16.24 19.23 38.25
C THR A 346 -14.78 19.00 37.88
N ARG A 347 -14.07 20.10 37.62
CA ARG A 347 -12.65 20.15 37.26
C ARG A 347 -11.80 19.58 38.40
N ARG A 348 -11.38 18.32 38.26
CA ARG A 348 -10.44 17.67 39.19
C ARG A 348 -9.08 18.37 39.05
N GLN A 349 -8.65 19.07 40.10
CA GLN A 349 -7.32 19.68 40.17
C GLN A 349 -6.27 18.57 40.19
N THR A 350 -5.51 18.41 39.10
CA THR A 350 -4.29 17.61 39.09
C THR A 350 -3.11 18.54 39.36
N SER A 351 -2.33 18.20 40.37
CA SER A 351 -1.15 18.94 40.80
C SER A 351 -0.07 18.87 39.72
N SER A 352 0.39 20.05 39.28
CA SER A 352 1.45 20.20 38.30
C SER A 352 2.82 19.88 38.92
N ARG A 353 3.31 18.64 38.77
CA ARG A 353 4.74 18.35 38.87
C ARG A 353 5.37 18.54 37.49
N LYS A 354 6.21 19.56 37.36
CA LYS A 354 7.04 19.82 36.18
C LYS A 354 8.15 18.76 36.13
N THR A 355 8.01 17.77 35.25
CA THR A 355 9.14 16.94 34.82
C THR A 355 9.56 17.43 33.42
N THR A 356 10.69 18.11 33.36
CA THR A 356 11.38 18.48 32.12
C THR A 356 11.89 17.21 31.45
N SER A 357 11.17 16.74 30.43
CA SER A 357 11.55 15.59 29.61
C SER A 357 12.28 16.08 28.35
N GLN A 358 13.54 15.70 28.22
CA GLN A 358 14.41 15.90 27.04
C GLN A 358 14.09 14.93 25.87
N ALA A 359 12.84 14.47 25.73
CA ALA A 359 12.50 13.39 24.79
C ALA A 359 11.80 13.82 23.49
N CYS A 360 11.92 15.08 23.06
CA CYS A 360 11.42 15.56 21.76
C CYS A 360 12.56 16.01 20.84
N ARG A 361 13.50 15.11 20.53
CA ARG A 361 14.47 15.31 19.43
C ARG A 361 14.49 14.17 18.39
N LEU A 362 13.57 13.22 18.49
CA LEU A 362 13.41 12.15 17.50
C LEU A 362 11.92 11.91 17.28
N MET A 363 11.33 12.74 16.43
CA MET A 363 10.28 12.33 15.49
C MET A 363 10.59 13.02 14.18
#